data_AF-A0A9E5LNN0-F1
#
_entry.id   AF-A0A9E5LNN0-F1
#
_cell.length_a   1.000
_cell.length_b   1.000
_cell.length_c   1.000
_cell.angle_alpha   90.00
_cell.angle_beta   90.00
_cell.angle_gamma   90.00
#
_symmetry.space_group_name_H-M   'P 1'
#
loop_
_entity.id
_entity.type
_entity.pdbx_description
1 polymer ?
#
loop_
_entity_poly.entity_id
_entity_poly.type
_entity_poly.pdbx_seq_one_letter_code
_entity_poly.pdbx_strand_id
1 'polypeptide(L)'
;MQAIFAADPAGTKGRLFPEEESAHRTPFHRDRDRIIHSSAFRRLKHKTQVFVEHEGDYFRTRLTHSIEVAQVARTLAHALGLN
;
A
#
# COMPACT_ATOMS: atom_id res chain seq x y z
N MET A 1 8.83 -19.26 2.53
CA MET A 1 8.77 -19.65 1.11
C MET A 1 7.47 -19.11 0.56
N GLN A 2 7.48 -18.36 -0.54
CA GLN A 2 6.24 -17.87 -1.14
C GLN A 2 5.45 -19.03 -1.75
N ALA A 3 4.12 -18.93 -1.73
CA ALA A 3 3.24 -19.91 -2.35
C ALA A 3 3.39 -19.88 -3.88
N ILE A 4 3.12 -21.01 -4.54
CA ILE A 4 3.23 -21.15 -6.01
C ILE A 4 2.32 -20.19 -6.79
N PHE A 5 1.28 -19.68 -6.13
CA PHE A 5 0.31 -18.75 -6.69
C PHE A 5 0.57 -17.29 -6.26
N ALA A 6 1.64 -17.01 -5.52
CA ALA A 6 2.01 -15.66 -5.15
C ALA A 6 2.55 -14.89 -6.37
N ALA A 7 2.32 -13.58 -6.41
CA ALA A 7 2.91 -12.73 -7.43
C ALA A 7 4.43 -12.61 -7.21
N ASP A 8 5.22 -12.94 -8.24
CA ASP A 8 6.68 -12.77 -8.22
C ASP A 8 7.06 -11.40 -8.82
N PRO A 9 7.78 -10.53 -8.10
CA PRO A 9 8.26 -9.26 -8.64
C PRO A 9 9.19 -9.43 -9.85
N ALA A 10 9.92 -10.54 -9.96
CA ALA A 10 10.76 -10.85 -11.12
C ALA A 10 9.93 -11.22 -12.37
N GLY A 11 8.71 -11.70 -12.18
CA GLY A 11 7.74 -12.01 -13.24
C GLY A 11 6.80 -10.87 -13.59
N THR A 12 7.09 -9.62 -13.19
CA THR A 12 6.24 -8.46 -13.49
C THR A 12 6.14 -8.20 -15.00
N LYS A 13 5.01 -7.65 -15.46
CA LYS A 13 4.84 -7.17 -16.84
C LYS A 13 5.59 -5.86 -17.13
N GLY A 14 6.29 -5.31 -16.12
CA GLY A 14 7.00 -4.04 -16.23
C GLY A 14 6.06 -2.83 -16.14
N ARG A 15 6.51 -1.69 -16.67
CA ARG A 15 5.81 -0.40 -16.58
C ARG A 15 5.44 0.11 -17.96
N LEU A 16 4.41 0.96 -18.00
CA LEU A 16 3.98 1.61 -19.23
C LEU A 16 5.07 2.50 -19.84
N PHE A 17 5.82 3.20 -18.99
CA PHE A 17 6.97 4.00 -19.40
C PHE A 17 8.26 3.33 -18.94
N PRO A 18 9.26 3.15 -19.83
CA PRO A 18 10.55 2.59 -19.46
C PRO A 18 11.22 3.43 -18.36
N GLU A 19 11.78 2.74 -17.37
CA GLU A 19 12.59 3.35 -16.33
C GLU A 19 13.72 2.40 -15.94
N GLU A 20 14.82 2.95 -15.45
CA GLU A 20 15.93 2.13 -14.96
C GLU A 20 15.50 1.33 -13.73
N GLU A 21 15.98 0.10 -13.63
CA GLU A 21 15.76 -0.78 -12.50
C GLU A 21 16.48 -0.28 -11.24
N SER A 22 15.92 -0.62 -10.07
CA SER A 22 16.52 -0.22 -8.80
C SER A 22 17.47 -1.30 -8.28
N ALA A 23 18.68 -0.90 -7.89
CA ALA A 23 19.67 -1.82 -7.33
C ALA A 23 19.24 -2.51 -6.01
N HIS A 24 18.31 -1.91 -5.26
CA HIS A 24 17.97 -2.35 -3.89
C HIS A 24 16.48 -2.63 -3.67
N ARG A 25 15.61 -2.24 -4.60
CA ARG A 25 14.15 -2.35 -4.43
C ARG A 25 13.55 -3.16 -5.56
N THR A 26 12.66 -4.09 -5.19
CA THR A 26 11.80 -4.77 -6.16
C THR A 26 10.87 -3.77 -6.84
N PRO A 27 10.32 -4.09 -8.02
CA PRO A 27 9.32 -3.27 -8.68
C PRO A 27 8.14 -2.89 -7.75
N PHE A 28 7.65 -3.84 -6.95
CA PHE A 28 6.54 -3.61 -6.00
C PHE A 28 6.95 -2.75 -4.80
N HIS A 29 8.19 -2.86 -4.31
CA HIS A 29 8.70 -1.93 -3.28
C HIS A 29 8.74 -0.49 -3.79
N ARG A 30 9.17 -0.27 -5.04
CA ARG A 30 9.18 1.06 -5.66
C ARG A 30 7.77 1.63 -5.81
N ASP A 31 6.80 0.80 -6.16
CA ASP A 31 5.40 1.23 -6.30
C ASP A 31 4.82 1.66 -4.97
N ARG A 32 5.08 0.89 -3.91
CA ARG A 32 4.70 1.27 -2.55
C ARG A 32 5.30 2.61 -2.16
N ASP A 33 6.58 2.84 -2.42
CA ASP A 33 7.25 4.11 -2.10
C ASP A 33 6.58 5.29 -2.83
N ARG A 34 6.28 5.13 -4.13
CA ARG A 34 5.58 6.15 -4.95
C ARG A 34 4.18 6.47 -4.39
N ILE A 35 3.42 5.44 -4.02
CA ILE A 35 2.08 5.60 -3.45
C ILE A 35 2.16 6.39 -2.14
N ILE A 36 3.02 5.98 -1.21
CA ILE A 36 3.17 6.61 0.11
C ILE A 36 3.56 8.09 0.00
N HIS A 37 4.44 8.44 -0.95
CA HIS A 37 4.91 9.82 -1.13
C HIS A 37 4.00 10.68 -2.04
N SER A 38 2.92 10.11 -2.58
CA SER A 38 2.01 10.84 -3.46
C SER A 38 1.24 11.95 -2.72
N SER A 39 0.88 13.02 -3.43
CA SER A 39 -0.01 14.06 -2.89
C SER A 39 -1.40 13.50 -2.57
N ALA A 40 -1.90 12.55 -3.35
CA ALA A 40 -3.17 11.87 -3.11
C ALA A 40 -3.19 11.12 -1.77
N PHE A 41 -2.14 10.34 -1.47
CA PHE A 41 -2.04 9.61 -0.21
C PHE A 41 -1.95 10.58 0.99
N ARG A 42 -1.16 11.65 0.88
CA ARG A 42 -1.09 12.70 1.92
C ARG A 42 -2.44 13.35 2.21
N ARG A 43 -3.26 13.60 1.19
CA ARG A 43 -4.61 14.18 1.36
C ARG A 43 -5.55 13.27 2.14
N LEU A 44 -5.32 11.96 2.19
CA LEU A 44 -6.16 11.04 2.98
C LEU A 44 -6.15 11.38 4.48
N LYS A 45 -5.11 12.06 4.97
CA LYS A 45 -5.05 12.55 6.36
C LYS A 45 -6.23 13.47 6.69
N HIS A 46 -6.71 14.24 5.71
CA HIS A 46 -7.78 15.22 5.88
C HIS A 46 -9.09 14.78 5.21
N LYS A 47 -9.22 13.49 4.89
CA LYS A 47 -10.46 12.90 4.41
C LYS A 47 -11.03 12.02 5.50
N THR A 48 -12.25 12.29 5.89
CA THR A 48 -12.89 11.50 6.93
C THR A 48 -13.26 10.12 6.43
N GLN A 49 -13.30 9.16 7.35
CA GLN A 49 -13.87 7.85 7.13
C GLN A 49 -15.24 7.82 7.81
N VAL A 50 -16.31 7.79 7.01
CA VAL A 50 -17.72 7.66 7.43
C VAL A 50 -18.33 8.89 8.13
N PHE A 51 -17.66 9.53 9.10
CA PHE A 51 -18.23 10.64 9.88
C PHE A 51 -17.68 12.01 9.46
N VAL A 52 -18.42 13.10 9.68
CA VAL A 52 -17.90 14.47 9.53
C VAL A 52 -17.14 14.83 10.80
N GLU A 53 -15.97 15.46 10.67
CA GLU A 53 -14.98 15.73 11.74
C GLU A 53 -15.47 16.81 12.74
N HIS A 54 -16.66 16.68 13.33
CA HIS A 54 -17.30 17.77 14.10
C HIS A 54 -17.79 17.38 15.51
N GLU A 55 -17.62 16.14 16.02
CA GLU A 55 -18.11 15.78 17.38
C GLU A 55 -17.22 14.82 18.22
N GLY A 56 -15.89 15.02 18.28
CA GLY A 56 -15.01 14.26 19.18
C GLY A 56 -13.62 13.86 18.65
N ASP A 57 -12.69 13.60 19.57
CA ASP A 57 -11.24 13.42 19.30
C ASP A 57 -10.82 12.05 18.74
N TYR A 58 -11.76 11.13 18.45
CA TYR A 58 -11.47 9.72 18.11
C TYR A 58 -11.94 9.27 16.72
N PHE A 59 -12.15 10.18 15.77
CA PHE A 59 -12.56 9.76 14.42
C PHE A 59 -11.40 9.23 13.57
N ARG A 60 -11.72 8.23 12.76
CA ARG A 60 -10.80 7.69 11.76
C ARG A 60 -10.80 8.58 10.52
N THR A 61 -9.60 8.86 10.02
CA THR A 61 -9.41 9.41 8.68
C THR A 61 -9.23 8.26 7.69
N ARG A 62 -9.43 8.52 6.39
CA ARG A 62 -9.11 7.55 5.35
C ARG A 62 -7.65 7.10 5.42
N LEU A 63 -6.74 7.96 5.86
CA LEU A 63 -5.34 7.58 6.07
C LEU A 63 -5.20 6.52 7.17
N THR A 64 -5.77 6.78 8.35
CA THR A 64 -5.69 5.83 9.47
C THR A 64 -6.34 4.50 9.11
N HIS A 65 -7.49 4.53 8.45
CA HIS A 65 -8.16 3.33 7.98
C HIS A 65 -7.33 2.55 6.95
N SER A 66 -6.75 3.22 5.95
CA SER A 66 -5.88 2.56 4.96
C SER A 66 -4.65 1.90 5.59
N ILE A 67 -4.09 2.48 6.65
CA ILE A 67 -2.96 1.88 7.39
C ILE A 67 -3.40 0.60 8.11
N GLU A 68 -4.58 0.61 8.76
CA GLU A 68 -5.14 -0.57 9.43
C GLU A 68 -5.44 -1.70 8.42
N VAL A 69 -6.07 -1.36 7.29
CA VAL A 69 -6.33 -2.32 6.21
C VAL A 69 -5.01 -2.91 5.70
N ALA A 70 -3.98 -2.09 5.48
CA ALA A 70 -2.67 -2.57 5.03
C ALA A 70 -2.02 -3.51 6.04
N GLN A 71 -2.18 -3.26 7.35
CA GLN A 71 -1.65 -4.12 8.40
C GLN A 71 -2.36 -5.48 8.45
N VAL A 72 -3.71 -5.49 8.43
CA VAL A 72 -4.49 -6.75 8.40
C VAL A 72 -4.20 -7.54 7.13
N ALA A 73 -4.20 -6.89 5.97
CA ALA A 73 -3.91 -7.53 4.68
C ALA A 73 -2.51 -8.16 4.66
N ARG A 74 -1.50 -7.49 5.25
CA ARG A 74 -0.14 -8.03 5.34
C ARG A 74 -0.06 -9.27 6.24
N THR A 75 -0.78 -9.28 7.36
CA THR A 75 -0.87 -10.47 8.23
C THR A 75 -1.47 -11.66 7.48
N LEU A 76 -2.57 -11.44 6.73
CA LEU A 76 -3.20 -12.49 5.92
C LEU A 76 -2.29 -12.95 4.78
N ALA A 77 -1.67 -12.02 4.05
CA ALA A 77 -0.75 -12.31 2.96
C ALA A 77 0.42 -13.17 3.45
N HIS A 78 1.02 -12.82 4.59
CA HIS A 78 2.10 -13.59 5.19
C HIS A 78 1.65 -15.01 5.59
N ALA A 79 0.48 -15.15 6.22
CA ALA A 79 -0.07 -16.45 6.59
C ALA A 79 -0.33 -17.37 5.38
N LEU A 80 -0.64 -16.79 4.22
CA LEU A 80 -0.89 -17.49 2.96
C LEU A 80 0.36 -17.61 2.06
N GLY A 81 1.51 -17.08 2.48
CA GLY A 81 2.73 -17.08 1.68
C GLY A 81 2.65 -16.21 0.41
N LEU A 82 1.83 -15.15 0.41
CA LEU A 82 1.71 -14.20 -0.69
C LEU A 82 2.86 -13.17 -0.70
N ASN A 83 2.90 -12.35 -1.76
CA ASN A 83 3.79 -11.17 -1.85
C ASN A 83 3.33 -10.04 -0.92
#